data_AF-A0A7S2P849-F1
#
_entry.id   AF-A0A7S2P849-F1
#
_cell.length_a   1.000
_cell.length_b   1.000
_cell.length_c   1.000
_cell.angle_alpha   90.00
_cell.angle_beta   90.00
_cell.angle_gamma   90.00
#
_symmetry.space_group_name_H-M   'P 1'
#
loop_
_entity.id
_entity.type
_entity.pdbx_description
1 polymer ?
#
loop_
_entity_poly.entity_id
_entity_poly.type
_entity_poly.pdbx_seq_one_letter_code
_entity_poly.pdbx_strand_id
1 'polypeptide(L)'
;MTSTTTRSTGNNIPKRTSLPLLKTAKESGEQAAETLSADLAVFLSDPSLRSALADGSLDLASYSSTINSELATLERECIALHRQAAPDIRILREEMDVCDSILAGLQEMLLGFQADLSGLSGDIRQLQDQSRSLAVQVDNRRDAEEGLRLFLERIVVPPNLAECICRGEVDELFLECVKDLEEKNAYVQLTEEAIDDPASSDPGFVLSSGIPPSQTAAGKEMIEH
;
A
#
# COMPACT_ATOMS: atom_id res chain seq x y z
N MET A 1 15.46 -21.60 46.81
CA MET A 1 14.57 -22.18 45.78
C MET A 1 15.23 -21.85 44.46
N THR A 2 15.70 -22.75 43.60
CA THR A 2 15.46 -24.18 43.36
C THR A 2 16.65 -24.69 42.54
N SER A 3 16.96 -25.97 42.71
CA SER A 3 18.19 -26.65 42.29
C SER A 3 18.48 -26.65 40.79
N THR A 4 19.78 -26.58 40.50
CA THR A 4 20.43 -26.74 39.19
C THR A 4 20.25 -28.16 38.65
N THR A 5 19.85 -28.31 37.37
CA THR A 5 20.02 -29.56 36.62
C THR A 5 20.30 -29.22 35.16
N THR A 6 21.43 -29.74 34.68
CA THR A 6 21.97 -29.63 33.33
C THR A 6 21.18 -30.47 32.32
N ARG A 7 20.91 -29.94 31.11
CA ARG A 7 20.57 -30.75 29.92
C ARG A 7 20.92 -29.95 28.65
N SER A 8 22.12 -30.14 28.12
CA SER A 8 22.43 -31.00 26.96
C SER A 8 21.72 -30.58 25.67
N THR A 9 22.46 -29.83 24.85
CA THR A 9 22.25 -29.51 23.45
C THR A 9 21.99 -30.78 22.64
N GLY A 10 20.93 -30.80 21.84
CA GLY A 10 20.55 -31.94 21.00
C GLY A 10 19.96 -31.45 19.69
N ASN A 11 20.78 -31.52 18.64
CA ASN A 11 20.51 -31.18 17.26
C ASN A 11 19.25 -31.90 16.73
N ASN A 12 18.32 -31.16 16.13
CA ASN A 12 17.09 -31.70 15.54
C ASN A 12 17.38 -32.21 14.12
N ILE A 13 17.56 -33.52 13.98
CA ILE A 13 17.57 -34.22 12.67
C ILE A 13 16.32 -35.11 12.65
N PRO A 14 15.38 -34.94 11.70
CA PRO A 14 14.23 -35.83 11.61
C PRO A 14 14.71 -37.24 11.24
N LYS A 15 14.38 -38.20 12.11
CA LYS A 15 14.64 -39.63 11.93
C LYS A 15 13.97 -40.12 10.65
N ARG A 16 14.76 -40.68 9.72
CA ARG A 16 14.26 -41.50 8.60
C ARG A 16 13.47 -42.67 9.17
N THR A 17 12.17 -42.65 8.92
CA THR A 17 11.28 -43.79 9.11
C THR A 17 11.77 -44.93 8.21
N SER A 18 12.13 -46.05 8.83
CA SER A 18 12.51 -47.28 8.15
C SER A 18 11.32 -47.85 7.38
N LEU A 19 11.35 -47.74 6.05
CA LEU A 19 10.51 -48.47 5.11
C LEU A 19 10.94 -49.95 5.04
N PRO A 20 10.02 -50.91 4.84
CA PRO A 20 10.34 -52.33 4.84
C PRO A 20 10.95 -52.74 3.49
N LEU A 21 12.25 -53.00 3.46
CA LEU A 21 13.00 -53.39 2.25
C LEU A 21 12.85 -54.88 1.83
N LEU A 22 11.85 -55.62 2.35
CA LEU A 22 11.74 -57.06 2.07
C LEU A 22 10.46 -57.49 1.32
N LYS A 23 9.51 -56.59 1.04
CA LYS A 23 8.30 -56.90 0.26
C LYS A 23 8.38 -56.49 -1.22
N THR A 24 9.31 -55.60 -1.56
CA THR A 24 9.49 -55.04 -2.91
C THR A 24 10.18 -55.98 -3.88
N ALA A 25 10.87 -57.03 -3.42
CA ALA A 25 11.61 -57.94 -4.30
C ALA A 25 10.75 -59.04 -4.94
N LYS A 26 9.64 -59.44 -4.30
CA LYS A 26 8.75 -60.49 -4.82
C LYS A 26 7.70 -59.91 -5.78
N GLU A 27 7.12 -58.77 -5.43
CA GLU A 27 6.17 -58.04 -6.28
C GLU A 27 6.84 -57.47 -7.56
N SER A 28 8.12 -57.06 -7.49
CA SER A 28 8.87 -56.67 -8.69
C SER A 28 9.15 -57.85 -9.63
N GLY A 29 9.27 -59.06 -9.09
CA GLY A 29 9.54 -60.27 -9.86
C GLY A 29 8.31 -60.79 -10.61
N GLU A 30 7.14 -60.78 -9.98
CA GLU A 30 5.87 -61.13 -10.63
C GLU A 30 5.48 -60.11 -11.70
N GLN A 31 5.67 -58.81 -11.44
CA GLN A 31 5.43 -57.76 -12.44
C GLN A 31 6.40 -57.87 -13.63
N ALA A 32 7.69 -58.12 -13.38
CA ALA A 32 8.67 -58.33 -14.45
C ALA A 32 8.38 -59.58 -15.30
N ALA A 33 7.83 -60.63 -14.69
CA ALA A 33 7.44 -61.84 -15.40
C ALA A 33 6.18 -61.63 -16.26
N GLU A 34 5.20 -60.87 -15.76
CA GLU A 34 4.01 -60.50 -16.53
C GLU A 34 4.36 -59.56 -17.70
N THR A 35 5.23 -58.57 -17.50
CA THR A 35 5.68 -57.68 -18.58
C THR A 35 6.48 -58.44 -19.63
N LEU A 36 7.38 -59.34 -19.21
CA LEU A 36 8.14 -60.19 -20.13
C LEU A 36 7.23 -61.12 -20.92
N SER A 37 6.19 -61.68 -20.29
CA SER A 37 5.20 -62.52 -20.97
C SER A 37 4.39 -61.73 -22.00
N ALA A 38 4.06 -60.47 -21.70
CA ALA A 38 3.36 -59.58 -22.64
C ALA A 38 4.26 -59.21 -23.84
N ASP A 39 5.53 -58.86 -23.59
CA ASP A 39 6.50 -58.53 -24.62
C ASP A 39 6.78 -59.72 -25.55
N LEU A 40 6.91 -60.93 -24.98
CA LEU A 40 7.06 -62.17 -25.76
C LEU A 40 5.79 -62.50 -26.57
N ALA A 41 4.59 -62.21 -26.05
CA ALA A 41 3.35 -62.39 -26.79
C ALA A 41 3.25 -61.43 -27.99
N VAL A 42 3.71 -60.19 -27.83
CA VAL A 42 3.81 -59.21 -28.92
C VAL A 42 4.85 -59.65 -29.95
N PHE A 43 6.01 -60.13 -29.51
CA PHE A 43 7.05 -60.64 -30.40
C PHE A 43 6.60 -61.86 -31.22
N LEU A 44 5.84 -62.78 -30.62
CA LEU A 44 5.30 -63.98 -31.29
C LEU A 44 4.04 -63.69 -32.15
N SER A 45 3.53 -62.46 -32.13
CA SER A 45 2.40 -62.06 -32.97
C SER A 45 2.78 -61.86 -34.44
N ASP A 46 4.08 -61.66 -34.74
CA ASP A 46 4.57 -61.55 -36.11
C ASP A 46 4.70 -62.95 -36.77
N PRO A 47 3.92 -63.25 -37.83
CA PRO A 47 3.93 -64.55 -38.48
C PRO A 47 5.28 -64.87 -39.15
N SER A 48 6.09 -63.87 -39.48
CA SER A 48 7.39 -64.04 -40.11
C SER A 48 8.49 -64.44 -39.12
N LEU A 49 8.44 -63.91 -37.89
CA LEU A 49 9.35 -64.28 -36.81
C LEU A 49 9.03 -65.67 -36.26
N ARG A 50 7.74 -66.02 -36.20
CA ARG A 50 7.28 -67.36 -35.77
C ARG A 50 7.75 -68.48 -36.71
N SER A 51 7.73 -68.25 -38.02
CA SER A 51 8.21 -69.22 -39.00
C SER A 51 9.74 -69.31 -39.02
N ALA A 52 10.45 -68.18 -38.89
CA ALA A 52 11.92 -68.14 -38.82
C ALA A 52 12.49 -68.79 -37.54
N LEU A 53 11.79 -68.67 -36.41
CA LEU A 53 12.13 -69.40 -35.17
C LEU A 53 11.87 -70.91 -35.29
N ALA A 54 10.80 -71.31 -35.98
CA ALA A 54 10.46 -72.72 -36.18
C ALA A 54 11.41 -73.43 -37.16
N ASP A 55 11.94 -72.69 -38.15
CA ASP A 55 12.95 -73.14 -39.12
C ASP A 55 14.36 -73.18 -38.51
N GLY A 56 14.55 -72.65 -37.29
CA GLY A 56 15.84 -72.64 -36.58
C GLY A 56 16.91 -71.75 -37.22
N SER A 57 16.54 -70.98 -38.24
CA SER A 57 17.41 -70.10 -39.01
C SER A 57 17.63 -68.74 -38.33
N LEU A 58 16.83 -68.40 -37.32
CA LEU A 58 16.93 -67.15 -36.56
C LEU A 58 17.61 -67.37 -35.19
N ASP A 59 18.88 -66.97 -35.09
CA ASP A 59 19.58 -66.94 -33.81
C ASP A 59 19.21 -65.68 -33.01
N LEU A 60 18.37 -65.86 -32.00
CA LEU A 60 17.87 -64.81 -31.11
C LEU A 60 19.01 -64.07 -30.37
N ALA A 61 20.13 -64.75 -30.12
CA ALA A 61 21.29 -64.14 -29.47
C ALA A 61 21.99 -63.13 -30.38
N SER A 62 22.21 -63.49 -31.65
CA SER A 62 22.74 -62.57 -32.65
C SER A 62 21.81 -61.38 -32.92
N TYR A 63 20.49 -61.60 -32.95
CA TYR A 63 19.49 -60.55 -33.14
C TYR A 63 19.43 -59.59 -31.94
N SER A 64 19.41 -60.11 -30.71
CA SER A 64 19.51 -59.30 -29.49
C SER A 64 20.81 -58.51 -29.43
N SER A 65 21.93 -59.13 -29.82
CA SER A 65 23.22 -58.43 -29.92
C SER A 65 23.18 -57.30 -30.95
N THR A 66 22.47 -57.49 -32.06
CA THR A 66 22.31 -56.49 -33.12
C THR A 66 21.47 -55.31 -32.63
N ILE A 67 20.29 -55.58 -32.05
CA ILE A 67 19.43 -54.55 -31.46
C ILE A 67 20.16 -53.77 -30.36
N ASN A 68 20.88 -54.47 -29.47
CA ASN A 68 21.65 -53.80 -28.43
C ASN A 68 22.74 -52.90 -29.01
N SER A 69 23.35 -53.29 -30.13
CA SER A 69 24.32 -52.44 -30.84
C SER A 69 23.66 -51.22 -31.47
N GLU A 70 22.48 -51.37 -32.07
CA GLU A 70 21.69 -50.30 -32.68
C GLU A 70 21.19 -49.31 -31.62
N LEU A 71 20.70 -49.83 -30.49
CA LEU A 71 20.28 -49.01 -29.35
C LEU A 71 21.47 -48.24 -28.77
N ALA A 72 22.63 -48.87 -28.63
CA ALA A 72 23.84 -48.19 -28.18
C ALA A 72 24.32 -47.13 -29.18
N THR A 73 24.12 -47.33 -30.49
CA THR A 73 24.40 -46.29 -31.50
C THR A 73 23.42 -45.13 -31.40
N LEU A 74 22.12 -45.40 -31.26
CA LEU A 74 21.08 -44.40 -31.15
C LEU A 74 21.23 -43.58 -29.87
N GLU A 75 21.56 -44.22 -28.75
CA GLU A 75 21.82 -43.54 -27.49
C GLU A 75 23.02 -42.58 -27.63
N ARG A 76 24.12 -43.05 -28.26
CA ARG A 76 25.27 -42.19 -28.54
C ARG A 76 24.91 -41.02 -29.44
N GLU A 77 24.08 -41.23 -30.45
CA GLU A 77 23.60 -40.19 -31.35
C GLU A 77 22.70 -39.18 -30.63
N CYS A 78 21.75 -39.65 -29.81
CA CYS A 78 20.92 -38.79 -28.97
C CYS A 78 21.74 -37.95 -28.00
N ILE A 79 22.72 -38.56 -27.32
CA ILE A 79 23.63 -37.84 -26.42
C ILE A 79 24.44 -36.81 -27.19
N ALA A 80 24.94 -37.16 -28.38
CA ALA A 80 25.69 -36.23 -29.23
C ALA A 80 24.82 -35.04 -29.66
N LEU A 81 23.58 -35.29 -30.06
CA LEU A 81 22.62 -34.25 -30.45
C LEU A 81 22.24 -33.34 -29.28
N HIS A 82 21.97 -33.90 -28.10
CA HIS A 82 21.73 -33.09 -26.89
C HIS A 82 22.96 -32.27 -26.50
N ARG A 83 24.15 -32.85 -26.61
CA ARG A 83 25.41 -32.15 -26.34
C ARG A 83 25.67 -31.03 -27.34
N GLN A 84 25.28 -31.22 -28.60
CA GLN A 84 25.39 -30.20 -29.64
C GLN A 84 24.41 -29.04 -29.44
N ALA A 85 23.20 -29.32 -28.94
CA ALA A 85 22.19 -28.30 -28.66
C ALA A 85 22.42 -27.56 -27.32
N ALA A 86 23.13 -28.16 -26.37
CA ALA A 86 23.45 -27.56 -25.07
C ALA A 86 24.09 -26.15 -25.11
N PRO A 87 25.08 -25.82 -25.98
CA PRO A 87 25.61 -24.46 -26.07
C PRO A 87 24.59 -23.43 -26.50
N ASP A 88 23.72 -23.74 -27.46
CA ASP A 88 22.72 -22.79 -27.96
C ASP A 88 21.68 -22.47 -26.88
N ILE A 89 21.25 -23.50 -26.13
CA ILE A 89 20.36 -23.33 -24.95
C ILE A 89 21.04 -22.48 -23.87
N ARG A 90 22.35 -22.65 -23.68
CA ARG A 90 23.12 -21.85 -22.71
C ARG A 90 23.17 -20.39 -23.12
N ILE A 91 23.45 -20.10 -24.40
CA ILE A 91 23.46 -18.72 -24.92
C ILE A 91 22.09 -18.07 -24.72
N LEU A 92 21.00 -18.76 -25.08
CA LEU A 92 19.65 -18.24 -24.89
C LEU A 92 19.35 -17.95 -23.41
N ARG A 93 19.81 -18.82 -22.50
CA ARG A 93 19.68 -18.55 -21.06
C ARG A 93 20.49 -17.33 -20.63
N GLU A 94 21.73 -17.19 -21.10
CA GLU A 94 22.56 -16.01 -20.82
C GLU A 94 21.86 -14.73 -21.32
N GLU A 95 21.24 -14.75 -22.49
CA GLU A 95 20.44 -13.62 -23.01
C GLU A 95 19.18 -13.36 -22.16
N MET A 96 18.51 -14.40 -21.69
CA MET A 96 17.37 -14.27 -20.79
C MET A 96 17.78 -13.66 -19.44
N ASP A 97 18.92 -14.07 -18.90
CA ASP A 97 19.47 -13.51 -17.66
C ASP A 97 19.83 -12.02 -17.84
N VAL A 98 20.33 -11.63 -19.02
CA VAL A 98 20.55 -10.22 -19.36
C VAL A 98 19.22 -9.46 -19.44
N CYS A 99 18.20 -10.00 -20.10
CA CYS A 99 16.87 -9.40 -20.14
C CYS A 99 16.27 -9.23 -18.74
N ASP A 100 16.40 -10.24 -17.87
CA ASP A 100 15.95 -10.17 -16.48
C ASP A 100 16.70 -9.10 -15.70
N SER A 101 18.00 -8.94 -15.93
CA SER A 101 18.78 -7.87 -15.29
C SER A 101 18.31 -6.47 -15.71
N ILE A 102 17.94 -6.29 -16.97
CA ILE A 102 17.40 -5.03 -17.49
C ILE A 102 16.01 -4.77 -16.90
N LEU A 103 15.14 -5.77 -16.86
CA LEU A 103 13.82 -5.66 -16.26
C LEU A 103 13.90 -5.36 -14.76
N ALA A 104 14.83 -5.98 -14.04
CA ALA A 104 15.09 -5.68 -12.63
C ALA A 104 15.53 -4.23 -12.42
N GLY A 105 16.43 -3.72 -13.26
CA GLY A 105 16.84 -2.30 -13.22
C GLY A 105 15.68 -1.34 -13.50
N LEU A 106 14.83 -1.67 -14.48
CA LEU A 106 13.63 -0.87 -14.78
C LEU A 106 12.62 -0.92 -13.62
N GLN A 107 12.44 -2.07 -13.00
CA GLN A 107 11.59 -2.22 -11.81
C GLN A 107 12.12 -1.37 -10.65
N GLU A 108 13.42 -1.42 -10.36
CA GLU A 108 14.03 -0.61 -9.30
C GLU A 108 13.83 0.88 -9.56
N MET A 109 14.02 1.32 -10.81
CA MET A 109 13.75 2.71 -11.20
C MET A 109 12.28 3.11 -11.02
N LEU A 110 11.34 2.25 -11.42
CA LEU A 110 9.91 2.52 -11.24
C LEU A 110 9.50 2.54 -9.76
N LEU A 111 10.06 1.65 -8.93
CA LEU A 111 9.85 1.67 -7.49
C LEU A 111 10.42 2.94 -6.86
N GLY A 112 11.58 3.41 -7.32
CA GLY A 112 12.14 4.71 -6.97
C GLY A 112 11.18 5.84 -7.31
N PHE A 113 10.69 5.90 -8.56
CA PHE A 113 9.71 6.91 -8.95
C PHE A 113 8.40 6.85 -8.15
N GLN A 114 7.93 5.64 -7.81
CA GLN A 114 6.76 5.49 -6.95
C GLN A 114 7.02 6.05 -5.55
N ALA A 115 8.18 5.75 -4.96
CA ALA A 115 8.55 6.26 -3.64
C ALA A 115 8.68 7.78 -3.67
N ASP A 116 9.34 8.34 -4.69
CA ASP A 116 9.54 9.78 -4.86
C ASP A 116 8.20 10.51 -5.07
N LEU A 117 7.31 9.98 -5.91
CA LEU A 117 5.97 10.55 -6.11
C LEU A 117 5.12 10.45 -4.86
N SER A 118 5.25 9.36 -4.10
CA SER A 118 4.55 9.20 -2.82
C SER A 118 5.07 10.19 -1.77
N GLY A 119 6.38 10.39 -1.71
CA GLY A 119 7.01 11.39 -0.83
C GLY A 119 6.59 12.80 -1.19
N LEU A 120 6.75 13.18 -2.47
CA LEU A 120 6.36 14.50 -2.97
C LEU A 120 4.86 14.77 -2.80
N SER A 121 4.01 13.76 -3.01
CA SER A 121 2.56 13.90 -2.77
C SER A 121 2.24 14.09 -1.29
N GLY A 122 3.01 13.46 -0.41
CA GLY A 122 2.94 13.69 1.04
C GLY A 122 3.33 15.13 1.39
N ASP A 123 4.42 15.62 0.83
CA ASP A 123 4.90 16.99 1.04
C ASP A 123 3.89 18.04 0.52
N ILE A 124 3.30 17.79 -0.65
CA ILE A 124 2.23 18.65 -1.20
C ILE A 124 1.02 18.66 -0.28
N ARG A 125 0.59 17.51 0.26
CA ARG A 125 -0.49 17.47 1.26
C ARG A 125 -0.13 18.27 2.50
N GLN A 126 1.08 18.08 3.04
CA GLN A 126 1.52 18.82 4.21
C GLN A 126 1.50 20.35 3.95
N LEU A 127 1.98 20.79 2.79
CA LEU A 127 1.92 22.21 2.41
C LEU A 127 0.49 22.72 2.24
N GLN A 128 -0.41 21.90 1.68
CA GLN A 128 -1.83 22.24 1.56
C GLN A 128 -2.50 22.37 2.92
N ASP A 129 -2.22 21.45 3.85
CA ASP A 129 -2.75 21.48 5.22
C ASP A 129 -2.22 22.70 5.98
N GLN A 130 -0.92 23.01 5.83
CA GLN A 130 -0.33 24.23 6.40
C GLN A 130 -0.95 25.49 5.81
N SER A 131 -1.13 25.56 4.49
CA SER A 131 -1.73 26.70 3.80
C SER A 131 -3.18 26.93 4.25
N ARG A 132 -3.97 25.85 4.35
CA ARG A 132 -5.34 25.90 4.87
C ARG A 132 -5.38 26.39 6.31
N SER A 133 -4.53 25.85 7.18
CA SER A 133 -4.45 26.28 8.58
C SER A 133 -4.10 27.76 8.71
N LEU A 134 -3.14 28.25 7.92
CA LEU A 134 -2.78 29.66 7.90
C LEU A 134 -3.90 30.55 7.36
N ALA A 135 -4.61 30.13 6.32
CA ALA A 135 -5.76 30.85 5.79
C ALA A 135 -6.83 31.04 6.88
N VAL A 136 -7.17 29.96 7.59
CA VAL A 136 -8.11 30.02 8.72
C VAL A 136 -7.63 30.94 9.84
N GLN A 137 -6.33 30.92 10.17
CA GLN A 137 -5.78 31.83 11.18
C GLN A 137 -5.90 33.30 10.77
N VAL A 138 -5.69 33.61 9.49
CA VAL A 138 -5.83 34.96 8.95
C VAL A 138 -7.29 35.41 8.99
N ASP A 139 -8.21 34.54 8.56
CA ASP A 139 -9.65 34.84 8.57
C ASP A 139 -10.16 35.08 9.99
N ASN A 140 -9.81 34.21 10.95
CA ASN A 140 -10.15 34.40 12.36
C ASN A 140 -9.61 35.73 12.91
N ARG A 141 -8.38 36.10 12.54
CA ARG A 141 -7.79 37.37 13.00
C ARG A 141 -8.49 38.58 12.39
N ARG A 142 -8.91 38.48 11.13
CA ARG A 142 -9.67 39.52 10.44
C ARG A 142 -11.06 39.68 11.04
N ASP A 143 -11.76 38.59 11.32
CA ASP A 143 -13.10 38.62 11.94
C ASP A 143 -13.04 39.20 13.35
N ALA A 144 -11.97 38.89 14.09
CA ALA A 144 -11.71 39.49 15.40
C ALA A 144 -11.42 41.00 15.27
N GLU A 145 -10.57 41.39 14.32
CA GLU A 145 -10.24 42.80 14.06
C GLU A 145 -11.48 43.62 13.67
N GLU A 146 -12.32 43.08 12.79
CA GLU A 146 -13.56 43.73 12.35
C GLU A 146 -14.56 43.88 13.49
N GLY A 147 -14.74 42.82 14.29
CA GLY A 147 -15.56 42.87 15.50
C GLY A 147 -15.06 43.91 16.50
N LEU A 148 -13.75 43.96 16.74
CA LEU A 148 -13.14 44.94 17.65
C LEU A 148 -13.27 46.37 17.11
N ARG A 149 -13.11 46.57 15.81
CA ARG A 149 -13.25 47.87 15.15
C ARG A 149 -14.66 48.42 15.29
N LEU A 150 -15.68 47.61 14.99
CA LEU A 150 -17.09 48.00 15.12
C LEU A 150 -17.45 48.32 16.57
N PHE A 151 -16.93 47.53 17.51
CA PHE A 151 -17.09 47.81 18.94
C PHE A 151 -16.45 49.14 19.33
N LEU A 152 -15.19 49.38 18.90
CA LEU A 152 -14.45 50.58 19.23
C LEU A 152 -15.12 51.85 18.66
N GLU A 153 -15.63 51.79 17.43
CA GLU A 153 -16.34 52.90 16.78
C GLU A 153 -17.59 53.34 17.55
N ARG A 154 -18.31 52.37 18.13
CA ARG A 154 -19.54 52.61 18.89
C ARG A 154 -19.30 53.08 20.32
N ILE A 155 -18.17 52.72 20.94
CA ILE A 155 -17.90 53.08 22.35
C ILE A 155 -17.01 54.32 22.49
N VAL A 156 -16.14 54.60 21.51
CA VAL A 156 -15.22 55.74 21.59
C VAL A 156 -15.94 57.03 21.25
N VAL A 157 -15.86 58.00 22.18
CA VAL A 157 -16.31 59.37 21.96
C VAL A 157 -15.10 60.22 21.55
N PRO A 158 -15.05 60.73 20.30
CA PRO A 158 -13.96 61.59 19.87
C PRO A 158 -13.93 62.89 20.68
N PRO A 159 -12.75 63.45 20.99
CA PRO A 159 -12.65 64.70 21.75
C PRO A 159 -13.34 65.87 21.02
N ASN A 160 -13.31 65.89 19.68
CA ASN A 160 -14.01 66.88 18.88
C ASN A 160 -15.53 66.81 19.07
N LEU A 161 -16.10 65.61 19.24
CA LEU A 161 -17.53 65.42 19.51
C LEU A 161 -17.89 66.02 20.88
N ALA A 162 -17.06 65.76 21.89
CA ALA A 162 -17.23 66.30 23.23
C ALA A 162 -17.07 67.84 23.26
N GLU A 163 -16.10 68.40 22.54
CA GLU A 163 -15.92 69.84 22.45
C GLU A 163 -17.07 70.54 21.71
N CYS A 164 -17.57 69.97 20.61
CA CYS A 164 -18.74 70.48 19.90
C CYS A 164 -19.98 70.53 20.81
N ILE A 165 -20.22 69.50 21.63
CA ILE A 165 -21.39 69.45 22.52
C ILE A 165 -21.21 70.36 23.75
N CYS A 166 -20.03 70.39 24.37
CA CYS A 166 -19.82 71.12 25.62
C CYS A 166 -19.48 72.61 25.44
N ARG A 167 -18.89 73.00 24.30
CA ARG A 167 -18.39 74.37 24.06
C ARG A 167 -18.86 75.00 22.75
N GLY A 168 -19.48 74.23 21.85
CA GLY A 168 -19.95 74.72 20.56
C GLY A 168 -21.23 75.56 20.62
N GLU A 169 -21.49 76.30 19.55
CA GLU A 169 -22.76 77.00 19.35
C GLU A 169 -23.85 76.03 18.90
N VAL A 170 -25.12 76.35 19.19
CA VAL A 170 -26.26 75.48 18.85
C VAL A 170 -26.61 75.64 17.36
N ASP A 171 -25.97 74.83 16.52
CA ASP A 171 -26.12 74.80 15.06
C ASP A 171 -26.49 73.39 14.56
N GLU A 172 -26.69 73.21 13.24
CA GLU A 172 -26.97 71.89 12.63
C GLU A 172 -25.90 70.84 12.97
N LEU A 173 -24.63 71.25 13.05
CA LEU A 173 -23.50 70.40 13.45
C LEU A 173 -23.62 69.92 14.91
N PHE A 174 -24.13 70.76 15.81
CA PHE A 174 -24.38 70.36 17.20
C PHE A 174 -25.48 69.29 17.26
N LEU A 175 -26.54 69.45 16.46
CA LEU A 175 -27.64 68.49 16.40
C LEU A 175 -27.17 67.12 15.88
N GLU A 176 -26.29 67.11 14.89
CA GLU A 176 -25.65 65.89 14.36
C GLU A 176 -24.76 65.22 15.42
N CYS A 177 -23.92 66.01 16.11
CA CYS A 177 -23.08 65.51 17.20
C CYS A 177 -23.88 64.89 18.36
N VAL A 178 -25.02 65.48 18.71
CA VAL A 178 -25.90 64.95 19.78
C VAL A 178 -26.56 63.64 19.36
N LYS A 179 -26.99 63.50 18.09
CA LYS A 179 -27.54 62.25 17.56
C LYS A 179 -26.50 61.13 17.56
N ASP A 180 -25.28 61.42 17.15
CA ASP A 180 -24.17 60.45 17.20
C ASP A 180 -23.89 60.00 18.64
N LEU A 181 -23.95 60.92 19.61
CA LEU A 181 -23.76 60.57 21.02
C LEU A 181 -24.94 59.75 21.58
N GLU A 182 -26.17 60.06 21.16
CA GLU A 182 -27.37 59.29 21.52
C GLU A 182 -27.28 57.86 21.00
N GLU A 183 -26.86 57.64 19.76
CA GLU A 183 -26.67 56.30 19.18
C GLU A 183 -25.61 55.50 19.95
N LYS A 184 -24.50 56.14 20.34
CA LYS A 184 -23.46 55.51 21.17
C LYS A 184 -23.95 55.18 22.58
N ASN A 185 -24.75 56.05 23.19
CA ASN A 185 -25.34 55.80 24.51
C ASN A 185 -26.37 54.67 24.47
N ALA A 186 -27.21 54.63 23.43
CA ALA A 186 -28.16 53.55 23.20
C ALA A 186 -27.46 52.19 23.03
N TYR A 187 -26.32 52.17 22.33
CA TYR A 187 -25.50 50.96 22.21
C TYR A 187 -25.01 50.45 23.57
N VAL A 188 -24.49 51.33 24.42
CA VAL A 188 -24.00 50.98 25.77
C VAL A 188 -25.14 50.45 26.66
N GLN A 189 -26.32 51.10 26.63
CA GLN A 189 -27.49 50.65 27.40
C GLN A 189 -27.96 49.26 26.97
N LEU A 190 -28.00 49.00 25.67
CA LEU A 190 -28.35 47.68 25.13
C LEU A 190 -27.32 46.61 25.52
N THR A 191 -26.04 46.98 25.68
CA THR A 191 -25.01 46.06 26.16
C THR A 191 -25.13 45.77 27.65
N GLU A 192 -25.56 46.74 28.45
CA GLU A 192 -25.75 46.62 29.90
C GLU A 192 -26.95 45.70 30.22
N GLU A 193 -28.06 45.83 29.49
CA GLU A 193 -29.24 44.96 29.62
C GLU A 193 -28.96 43.50 29.21
N ALA A 194 -28.02 43.25 28.30
CA ALA A 194 -27.64 41.90 27.87
C ALA A 194 -26.74 41.16 28.88
N ILE A 195 -26.12 41.86 29.84
CA ILE A 195 -25.25 41.25 30.87
C ILE A 195 -26.08 40.76 32.06
N ASP A 196 -27.26 41.33 32.30
CA ASP A 196 -28.12 41.02 33.46
C ASP A 196 -29.05 39.81 33.27
N ASP A 197 -29.10 39.20 32.09
CA ASP A 197 -29.99 38.04 31.82
C ASP A 197 -29.26 36.86 31.14
N PRO A 198 -28.75 35.86 31.88
CA PRO A 198 -28.01 34.72 31.34
C PRO A 198 -28.89 33.68 30.62
N ALA A 199 -30.20 33.91 30.46
CA ALA A 199 -31.16 32.93 29.97
C ALA A 199 -31.83 33.28 28.62
N SER A 200 -31.60 34.45 28.02
CA SER A 200 -32.16 34.76 26.70
C SER A 200 -31.27 34.21 25.59
N SER A 201 -31.65 33.02 25.10
CA SER A 201 -31.14 32.46 23.85
C SER A 201 -31.77 33.20 22.67
N ASP A 202 -31.32 34.43 22.36
CA ASP A 202 -31.73 35.15 21.15
C ASP A 202 -30.58 35.17 20.13
N PRO A 203 -30.78 34.70 18.88
CA PRO A 203 -29.70 34.40 17.93
C PRO A 203 -29.17 35.64 17.18
N GLY A 204 -29.51 36.84 17.62
CA GLY A 204 -29.29 38.08 16.87
C GLY A 204 -28.02 38.88 17.20
N PHE A 205 -27.32 38.55 18.28
CA PHE A 205 -26.17 39.34 18.72
C PHE A 205 -24.95 38.47 19.04
N VAL A 206 -24.39 37.87 17.99
CA VAL A 206 -23.01 37.38 18.04
C VAL A 206 -22.09 38.60 17.99
N LEU A 207 -21.78 39.15 19.18
CA LEU A 207 -20.44 39.72 19.37
C LEU A 207 -19.44 38.70 18.78
N SER A 208 -18.46 39.14 18.00
CA SER A 208 -17.42 38.26 17.43
C SER A 208 -16.69 37.43 18.53
N SER A 209 -16.78 37.86 19.79
CA SER A 209 -16.35 37.14 21.01
C SER A 209 -17.27 36.00 21.47
N GLY A 210 -18.46 35.82 20.86
CA GLY A 210 -19.48 34.84 21.23
C GLY A 210 -19.61 33.66 20.27
N ILE A 211 -18.81 33.60 19.19
CA ILE A 211 -18.71 32.40 18.37
C ILE A 211 -17.91 31.39 19.21
N PRO A 212 -18.53 30.33 19.76
CA PRO A 212 -17.78 29.34 20.53
C PRO A 212 -16.68 28.79 19.62
N PRO A 213 -15.52 28.38 20.16
CA PRO A 213 -14.40 27.93 19.34
C PRO A 213 -14.81 26.83 18.34
N SER A 214 -15.83 26.01 18.64
CA SER A 214 -16.44 25.02 17.75
C SER A 214 -17.14 25.57 16.50
N GLN A 215 -17.57 26.83 16.50
CA GLN A 215 -18.28 27.47 15.39
C GLN A 215 -17.39 28.39 14.55
N THR A 216 -16.16 28.69 15.00
CA THR A 216 -15.14 29.36 14.18
C THR A 216 -14.76 28.48 12.99
N ALA A 217 -14.21 29.07 11.92
CA ALA A 217 -13.73 28.29 10.77
C ALA A 217 -12.75 27.17 11.21
N ALA A 218 -11.89 27.47 12.20
CA ALA A 218 -11.00 26.48 12.83
C ALA A 218 -11.73 25.38 13.60
N GLY A 219 -12.80 25.72 14.33
CA GLY A 219 -13.61 24.75 15.07
C GLY A 219 -14.43 23.83 14.18
N LYS A 220 -14.98 24.36 13.09
CA LYS A 220 -15.73 23.56 12.12
C LYS A 220 -14.83 22.57 11.38
N GLU A 221 -13.62 22.98 10.98
CA GLU A 221 -12.67 22.07 10.34
C GLU A 221 -12.13 20.97 11.29
N MET A 222 -11.99 21.25 12.59
CA MET A 222 -11.59 20.24 13.60
C MET A 222 -12.65 19.17 13.88
N ILE A 223 -13.91 19.40 13.53
CA ILE A 223 -15.02 18.43 13.72
C ILE A 223 -15.19 17.53 12.49
N GLU A 224 -14.72 17.96 11.31
CA GLU A 224 -14.80 17.22 10.05
C GLU A 224 -13.65 16.23 9.82
N HIS A 225 -12.63 16.21 10.67
CA HIS A 225 -11.50 15.26 10.66
C HIS A 225 -11.52 14.31 11.86
#